data_AF-A0A834AUF1-F1
#
_entry.id   AF-A0A834AUF1-F1
#
_cell.length_a   1.000
_cell.length_b   1.000
_cell.length_c   1.000
_cell.angle_alpha   90.00
_cell.angle_beta   90.00
_cell.angle_gamma   90.00
#
_symmetry.space_group_name_H-M   'P 1'
#
loop_
_entity.id
_entity.type
_entity.pdbx_description
1 polymer ?
#
loop_
_entity_poly.entity_id
_entity_poly.type
_entity_poly.pdbx_seq_one_letter_code
_entity_poly.pdbx_strand_id
1 'polypeptide(L)'
;MKTKEEQSQITSQVLSAHVSGRVVMKSYLSGMPECKFGMNDKIVIEKQGKGTADETSKSGKQSIAIDDCTFHQCVRLSKFDSERSISFIPPDGEFELMRYRTTKDIILPFRVIPLVREVGRTKLEVKVVIKSNFKPSLLAQKIEVRIPTPLNTSGVQVICMKGKAKYKASENAIVWKIKRMAGMKESQISAEIELLPTNDKKKWARPPISMNFEVPFAPSGLKVRYLKVFEPKLNYSDHDVIKWVRYIGRSGIYETRC
;
A
#
# COMPACT_ATOMS: atom_id res chain seq x y z
N MET A 1 25.33 -30.31 -27.37
CA MET A 1 24.13 -29.44 -27.40
C MET A 1 23.76 -29.06 -25.98
N LYS A 2 24.01 -27.82 -25.54
CA LYS A 2 23.50 -27.29 -24.26
C LYS A 2 22.23 -26.51 -24.57
N THR A 3 21.09 -27.03 -24.16
CA THR A 3 19.78 -26.36 -24.23
C THR A 3 19.85 -25.11 -23.35
N LYS A 4 19.66 -23.93 -23.95
CA LYS A 4 19.50 -22.67 -23.21
C LYS A 4 18.17 -22.76 -22.45
N GLU A 5 18.22 -22.94 -21.13
CA GLU A 5 17.07 -22.72 -20.26
C GLU A 5 16.70 -21.23 -20.34
N GLU A 6 15.52 -20.94 -20.88
CA GLU A 6 15.00 -19.59 -21.03
C GLU A 6 14.48 -19.11 -19.66
N GLN A 7 15.39 -18.67 -18.79
CA GLN A 7 15.04 -17.99 -17.54
C GLN A 7 14.44 -16.62 -17.89
N SER A 8 13.10 -16.53 -17.90
CA SER A 8 12.42 -15.24 -18.02
C SER A 8 12.54 -14.50 -16.69
N GLN A 9 13.55 -13.65 -16.57
CA GLN A 9 13.67 -12.70 -15.47
C GLN A 9 12.91 -11.43 -15.85
N ILE A 10 11.74 -11.22 -15.26
CA ILE A 10 10.87 -10.10 -15.60
C ILE A 10 11.46 -8.80 -15.02
N THR A 11 11.65 -7.82 -15.89
CA THR A 11 12.05 -6.46 -15.51
C THR A 11 10.96 -5.85 -14.62
N SER A 12 11.36 -5.43 -13.43
CA SER A 12 10.47 -4.92 -12.37
C SER A 12 10.02 -3.48 -12.64
N GLN A 13 9.37 -3.23 -13.77
CA GLN A 13 8.80 -1.93 -14.10
C GLN A 13 7.38 -1.80 -13.50
N VAL A 14 7.10 -0.65 -12.90
CA VAL A 14 5.75 -0.32 -12.42
C VAL A 14 4.91 0.16 -13.61
N LEU A 15 3.86 -0.57 -13.95
CA LEU A 15 2.96 -0.23 -15.08
C LEU A 15 1.87 0.78 -14.68
N SER A 16 1.36 0.67 -13.45
CA SER A 16 0.35 1.57 -12.89
C SER A 16 0.47 1.58 -11.38
N ALA A 17 0.36 2.76 -10.77
CA ALA A 17 0.30 2.93 -9.33
C ALA A 17 -0.62 4.11 -9.00
N HIS A 18 -1.60 3.88 -8.14
CA HIS A 18 -2.41 4.94 -7.53
C HIS A 18 -2.84 4.51 -6.13
N VAL A 19 -3.03 5.49 -5.25
CA VAL A 19 -3.58 5.30 -3.91
C VAL A 19 -4.86 6.11 -3.80
N SER A 20 -5.94 5.45 -3.42
CA SER A 20 -7.19 6.09 -3.01
C SER A 20 -7.23 6.11 -1.49
N GLY A 21 -7.25 7.30 -0.90
CA GLY A 21 -7.22 7.49 0.54
C GLY A 21 -8.44 8.23 1.07
N ARG A 22 -8.72 8.05 2.36
CA ARG A 22 -9.71 8.83 3.10
C ARG A 22 -9.20 9.15 4.50
N VAL A 23 -9.60 10.30 5.03
CA VAL A 23 -9.36 10.70 6.41
C VAL A 23 -10.69 10.63 7.13
N VAL A 24 -10.80 9.71 8.09
CA VAL A 24 -11.96 9.56 8.96
C VAL A 24 -11.60 10.14 10.32
N MET A 25 -12.45 11.05 10.81
CA MET A 25 -12.29 11.70 12.11
C MET A 25 -13.36 11.18 13.05
N LYS A 26 -12.96 10.86 14.28
CA LYS A 26 -13.86 10.62 15.41
C LYS A 26 -13.70 11.78 16.37
N SER A 27 -14.68 12.67 16.38
CA SER A 27 -14.69 13.88 17.20
C SER A 27 -15.58 13.63 18.42
N TYR A 28 -15.05 13.95 19.61
CA TYR A 28 -15.80 13.98 20.87
C TYR A 28 -15.36 15.25 21.60
N LEU A 29 -15.78 16.39 21.06
CA LEU A 29 -15.37 17.72 21.50
C LEU A 29 -16.59 18.46 22.01
N SER A 30 -16.46 19.13 23.15
CA SER A 30 -17.55 19.93 23.71
C SER A 30 -17.77 21.22 22.90
N GLY A 31 -19.02 21.58 22.64
CA GLY A 31 -19.35 22.85 21.96
C GLY A 31 -19.32 22.76 20.44
N MET A 32 -18.79 23.80 19.79
CA MET A 32 -18.69 23.94 18.34
C MET A 32 -17.30 24.47 17.94
N PRO A 33 -16.22 23.71 18.22
CA PRO A 33 -14.87 24.18 18.00
C PRO A 33 -14.53 24.34 16.51
N GLU A 34 -13.82 25.41 16.15
CA GLU A 34 -13.15 25.50 14.85
C GLU A 34 -11.87 24.66 14.88
N CYS A 35 -11.79 23.68 13.98
CA CYS A 35 -10.67 22.80 13.79
C CYS A 35 -9.85 23.19 12.56
N LYS A 36 -8.52 23.06 12.64
CA LYS A 36 -7.60 23.17 11.49
C LYS A 36 -6.77 21.91 11.35
N PHE A 37 -6.89 21.23 10.21
CA PHE A 37 -6.15 20.02 9.89
C PHE A 37 -5.03 20.33 8.90
N GLY A 38 -3.81 19.93 9.26
CA GLY A 38 -2.62 20.10 8.45
C GLY A 38 -1.95 18.77 8.12
N MET A 39 -1.54 18.62 6.86
CA MET A 39 -0.79 17.48 6.35
C MET A 39 0.47 17.93 5.58
N ASN A 40 1.35 17.00 5.26
CA ASN A 40 2.59 17.25 4.52
C ASN A 40 2.40 17.49 3.00
N ASP A 41 1.43 18.32 2.60
CA ASP A 41 1.20 18.66 1.19
C ASP A 41 2.39 19.45 0.59
N LYS A 42 2.85 19.04 -0.59
CA LYS A 42 3.99 19.64 -1.30
C LYS A 42 3.81 21.13 -1.56
N ILE A 43 2.60 21.55 -1.93
CA ILE A 43 2.28 22.95 -2.24
C ILE A 43 2.41 23.84 -0.99
N VAL A 44 2.03 23.31 0.18
CA VAL A 44 2.13 24.02 1.47
C VAL A 44 3.60 24.19 1.87
N ILE A 45 4.41 23.14 1.69
CA ILE A 45 5.81 23.15 2.09
C ILE A 45 6.64 24.12 1.22
N GLU A 46 6.37 24.19 -0.08
CA GLU A 46 7.07 25.11 -0.98
C GLU A 46 6.74 26.58 -0.69
N LYS A 47 5.49 26.91 -0.30
CA LYS A 47 5.12 28.27 0.12
C LYS A 47 5.80 28.71 1.43
N GLN A 48 6.05 27.79 2.36
CA GLN A 48 6.77 28.09 3.62
C GLN A 48 8.30 28.15 3.47
N GLY A 49 8.86 27.62 2.38
CA GLY A 49 10.31 27.50 2.15
C GLY A 49 11.00 28.71 1.52
N LYS A 50 10.33 29.86 1.35
CA LYS A 50 10.93 31.09 0.78
C LYS A 50 11.72 31.95 1.78
N GLY A 51 12.06 31.42 2.96
CA GLY A 51 12.94 32.08 3.93
C GLY A 51 14.23 31.28 4.10
N THR A 52 15.34 31.88 3.69
CA THR A 52 16.75 31.49 3.89
C THR A 52 17.18 30.14 3.29
N ALA A 53 17.98 30.24 2.22
CA ALA A 53 18.77 29.16 1.67
C ALA A 53 19.80 28.68 2.71
N ASP A 54 19.80 27.38 2.98
CA ASP A 54 20.97 26.66 3.48
C ASP A 54 20.96 25.25 2.88
N GLU A 55 21.86 25.02 1.91
CA GLU A 55 21.87 23.87 0.99
C GLU A 55 22.43 22.56 1.58
N THR A 56 22.60 22.45 2.89
CA THR A 56 23.39 21.37 3.51
C THR A 56 22.60 20.36 4.36
N SER A 57 21.26 20.34 4.28
CA SER A 57 20.46 19.28 4.94
C SER A 57 19.36 18.69 4.05
N LYS A 58 19.75 17.84 3.10
CA LYS A 58 18.84 16.93 2.36
C LYS A 58 18.27 15.80 3.25
N SER A 59 17.81 16.11 4.47
CA SER A 59 17.01 15.19 5.28
C SER A 59 15.52 15.40 4.98
N GLY A 60 15.10 14.77 3.87
CA GLY A 60 13.79 14.82 3.23
C GLY A 60 12.57 14.96 4.13
N LYS A 61 12.00 16.17 4.20
CA LYS A 61 10.57 16.35 4.48
C LYS A 61 9.79 15.86 3.26
N GLN A 62 9.57 14.54 3.20
CA GLN A 62 8.78 13.89 2.17
C GLN A 62 7.38 14.54 2.13
N SER A 63 7.08 15.23 1.04
CA SER A 63 5.81 15.88 0.79
C SER A 63 4.94 15.02 -0.11
N ILE A 64 3.62 15.06 0.08
CA ILE A 64 2.68 14.35 -0.77
C ILE A 64 2.21 15.28 -1.90
N ALA A 65 2.15 14.74 -3.12
CA ALA A 65 1.44 15.34 -4.24
C ALA A 65 0.05 14.71 -4.33
N ILE A 66 -0.99 15.47 -3.98
CA ILE A 66 -2.39 15.03 -4.12
C ILE A 66 -2.87 15.42 -5.51
N ASP A 67 -3.45 14.47 -6.23
CA ASP A 67 -3.96 14.70 -7.60
C ASP A 67 -5.34 15.37 -7.54
N ASP A 68 -6.25 14.77 -6.78
CA ASP A 68 -7.59 15.27 -6.54
C ASP A 68 -8.04 14.94 -5.11
N CYS A 69 -8.93 15.76 -4.57
CA CYS A 69 -9.53 15.54 -3.26
C CYS A 69 -10.95 16.09 -3.18
N THR A 70 -11.74 15.49 -2.30
CA THR A 70 -13.10 15.93 -1.95
C THR A 70 -13.19 16.06 -0.44
N PHE A 71 -14.01 17.00 0.02
CA PHE A 71 -14.12 17.35 1.42
C PHE A 71 -15.56 17.15 1.93
N HIS A 72 -15.69 16.93 3.23
CA HIS A 72 -16.97 17.01 3.89
C HIS A 72 -17.55 18.44 3.81
N GLN A 73 -18.87 18.57 3.83
CA GLN A 73 -19.57 19.87 3.76
C GLN A 73 -19.23 20.84 4.90
N CYS A 74 -18.64 20.36 5.99
CA CYS A 74 -18.21 21.21 7.10
C CYS A 74 -16.90 21.96 6.84
N VAL A 75 -16.20 21.66 5.73
CA VAL A 75 -14.93 22.28 5.36
C VAL A 75 -15.15 23.60 4.64
N ARG A 76 -14.44 24.65 5.08
CA ARG A 76 -14.44 25.98 4.47
C ARG A 76 -13.48 26.00 3.27
N LEU A 77 -13.99 25.70 2.07
CA LEU A 77 -13.19 25.60 0.84
C LEU A 77 -12.41 26.88 0.51
N SER A 78 -12.97 28.06 0.78
CA SER A 78 -12.31 29.35 0.53
C SER A 78 -10.97 29.52 1.26
N LYS A 79 -10.83 28.94 2.46
CA LYS A 79 -9.56 28.94 3.21
C LYS A 79 -8.56 27.91 2.67
N PHE A 80 -9.04 26.83 2.06
CA PHE A 80 -8.17 25.83 1.45
C PHE A 80 -7.52 26.36 0.17
N ASP A 81 -8.24 27.10 -0.68
CA ASP A 81 -7.67 27.61 -1.92
C ASP A 81 -6.54 28.64 -1.70
N SER A 82 -6.70 29.49 -0.67
CA SER A 82 -5.72 30.52 -0.31
C SER A 82 -4.55 29.97 0.53
N GLU A 83 -4.85 29.32 1.64
CA GLU A 83 -3.88 28.91 2.67
C GLU A 83 -3.47 27.44 2.57
N ARG A 84 -4.17 26.62 1.75
CA ARG A 84 -4.03 25.15 1.69
C ARG A 84 -4.18 24.50 3.08
N SER A 85 -4.99 25.13 3.93
CA SER A 85 -5.32 24.74 5.28
C SER A 85 -6.77 24.28 5.35
N ILE A 86 -7.02 23.09 5.87
CA ILE A 86 -8.38 22.54 5.97
C ILE A 86 -8.99 23.01 7.29
N SER A 87 -9.85 24.03 7.22
CA SER A 87 -10.56 24.58 8.37
C SER A 87 -12.03 24.15 8.37
N PHE A 88 -12.54 23.67 9.50
CA PHE A 88 -13.89 23.10 9.60
C PHE A 88 -14.42 23.13 11.04
N ILE A 89 -15.74 23.01 11.21
CA ILE A 89 -16.35 22.70 12.51
C ILE A 89 -16.81 21.24 12.42
N PRO A 90 -16.24 20.30 13.19
CA PRO A 90 -16.53 18.88 13.05
C PRO A 90 -17.96 18.56 13.51
N PRO A 91 -18.71 17.72 12.76
CA PRO A 91 -19.81 16.97 13.35
C PRO A 91 -19.32 16.12 14.53
N ASP A 92 -20.20 15.92 15.51
CA ASP A 92 -19.91 15.02 16.63
C ASP A 92 -19.92 13.54 16.18
N GLY A 93 -19.08 12.72 16.80
CA GLY A 93 -18.93 11.31 16.45
C GLY A 93 -18.02 11.05 15.25
N GLU A 94 -18.32 9.99 14.48
CA GLU A 94 -17.50 9.52 13.35
C GLU A 94 -17.99 10.10 12.02
N PHE A 95 -17.12 10.79 11.30
CA PHE A 95 -17.40 11.29 9.95
C PHE A 95 -16.16 11.23 9.06
N GLU A 96 -16.37 11.24 7.75
CA GLU A 96 -15.30 11.29 6.76
C GLU A 96 -14.97 12.75 6.43
N LEU A 97 -13.80 13.22 6.84
CA LEU A 97 -13.36 14.60 6.63
C LEU A 97 -13.00 14.88 5.16
N MET A 98 -12.31 13.94 4.52
CA MET A 98 -11.91 14.07 3.12
C MET A 98 -11.60 12.72 2.47
N ARG A 99 -11.72 12.69 1.14
CA ARG A 99 -11.12 11.67 0.27
C ARG A 99 -10.08 12.30 -0.61
N TYR A 100 -9.07 11.53 -1.00
CA TYR A 100 -8.02 11.99 -1.89
C TYR A 100 -7.50 10.84 -2.76
N ARG A 101 -6.90 11.22 -3.88
CA ARG A 101 -6.17 10.33 -4.77
C ARG A 101 -4.75 10.84 -4.97
N THR A 102 -3.79 9.91 -5.08
CA THR A 102 -2.43 10.22 -5.52
C THR A 102 -1.91 9.14 -6.45
N THR A 103 -1.10 9.53 -7.43
CA THR A 103 -0.44 8.67 -8.42
C THR A 103 1.08 8.81 -8.39
N LYS A 104 1.61 9.81 -7.67
CA LYS A 104 3.03 10.17 -7.63
C LYS A 104 3.67 9.73 -6.33
N ASP A 105 4.95 9.37 -6.40
CA ASP A 105 5.81 9.05 -5.24
C ASP A 105 5.22 8.02 -4.26
N ILE A 106 4.44 7.07 -4.79
CA ILE A 106 3.80 6.01 -4.01
C ILE A 106 4.85 5.04 -3.47
N ILE A 107 4.77 4.77 -2.17
CA ILE A 107 5.59 3.77 -1.49
C ILE A 107 4.95 2.41 -1.72
N LEU A 108 5.58 1.57 -2.55
CA LEU A 108 5.17 0.17 -2.74
C LEU A 108 5.66 -0.67 -1.53
N PRO A 109 4.76 -1.17 -0.65
CA PRO A 109 5.20 -1.78 0.60
C PRO A 109 5.89 -3.14 0.41
N PHE A 110 5.61 -3.82 -0.69
CA PHE A 110 6.23 -5.08 -1.04
C PHE A 110 6.80 -5.02 -2.44
N ARG A 111 7.73 -5.90 -2.75
CA ARG A 111 8.18 -6.20 -4.10
C ARG A 111 8.07 -7.71 -4.29
N VAL A 112 7.35 -8.13 -5.31
CA VAL A 112 7.19 -9.54 -5.66
C VAL A 112 8.14 -9.85 -6.80
N ILE A 113 8.94 -10.91 -6.66
CA ILE A 113 9.92 -11.36 -7.63
C ILE A 113 9.59 -12.81 -7.97
N PRO A 114 8.82 -13.05 -9.05
CA PRO A 114 8.56 -14.39 -9.54
C PRO A 114 9.75 -14.91 -10.36
N LEU A 115 9.99 -16.20 -10.23
CA LEU A 115 10.87 -16.98 -11.08
C LEU A 115 10.11 -18.25 -11.46
N VAL A 116 9.85 -18.43 -12.75
CA VAL A 116 9.10 -19.57 -13.28
C VAL A 116 9.99 -20.32 -14.26
N ARG A 117 10.18 -21.62 -14.03
CA ARG A 117 10.96 -22.52 -14.88
C ARG A 117 10.09 -23.68 -15.34
N GLU A 118 10.02 -23.89 -16.65
CA GLU A 118 9.34 -25.05 -17.24
C GLU A 118 10.33 -26.22 -17.32
N VAL A 119 9.94 -27.38 -16.79
CA VAL A 119 10.76 -28.59 -16.79
C VAL A 119 10.07 -29.62 -17.69
N GLY A 120 10.50 -29.67 -18.95
CA GLY A 120 9.83 -30.47 -19.97
C GLY A 120 8.40 -29.98 -20.24
N ARG A 121 7.45 -30.91 -20.35
CA ARG A 121 6.01 -30.61 -20.58
C ARG A 121 5.10 -30.96 -19.40
N THR A 122 5.64 -31.59 -18.37
CA THR A 122 4.88 -32.23 -17.29
C THR A 122 5.11 -31.57 -15.94
N LYS A 123 6.04 -30.61 -15.85
CA LYS A 123 6.41 -29.98 -14.57
C LYS A 123 6.73 -28.51 -14.75
N LEU A 124 6.31 -27.71 -13.78
CA LEU A 124 6.58 -26.29 -13.70
C LEU A 124 7.08 -25.98 -12.29
N GLU A 125 8.27 -25.39 -12.21
CA GLU A 125 8.88 -24.95 -10.96
C GLU A 125 8.66 -23.45 -10.79
N VAL A 126 8.09 -23.06 -9.66
CA VAL A 126 7.82 -21.67 -9.32
C VAL A 126 8.57 -21.33 -8.05
N LYS A 127 9.30 -20.22 -8.08
CA LYS A 127 9.86 -19.59 -6.89
C LYS A 127 9.38 -18.15 -6.83
N VAL A 128 8.76 -17.76 -5.72
CA VAL A 128 8.31 -16.38 -5.50
C VAL A 128 9.00 -15.83 -4.27
N VAL A 129 9.72 -14.73 -4.44
CA VAL A 129 10.33 -13.97 -3.35
C VAL A 129 9.53 -12.70 -3.14
N ILE A 130 9.11 -12.44 -1.91
CA ILE A 130 8.54 -11.14 -1.52
C ILE A 130 9.54 -10.40 -0.63
N LYS A 131 9.76 -9.13 -0.93
CA LYS A 131 10.62 -8.23 -0.16
C LYS A 131 9.77 -7.11 0.42
N SER A 132 9.82 -6.87 1.73
CA SER A 132 9.15 -5.72 2.36
C SER A 132 10.02 -4.47 2.26
N ASN A 133 9.44 -3.37 1.78
CA ASN A 133 10.15 -2.11 1.49
C ASN A 133 9.58 -0.94 2.32
N PHE A 134 9.74 -1.03 3.64
CA PHE A 134 9.33 0.00 4.58
C PHE A 134 10.15 -0.12 5.86
N LYS A 135 9.99 0.82 6.80
CA LYS A 135 10.78 0.89 8.03
C LYS A 135 10.80 -0.46 8.78
N PRO A 136 11.98 -0.95 9.22
CA PRO A 136 12.09 -2.24 9.93
C PRO A 136 11.26 -2.35 11.21
N SER A 137 11.00 -1.22 11.89
CA SER A 137 10.19 -1.17 13.12
C SER A 137 8.69 -1.38 12.88
N LEU A 138 8.21 -1.28 11.64
CA LEU A 138 6.81 -1.49 11.30
C LEU A 138 6.56 -2.95 10.92
N LEU A 139 5.36 -3.44 11.23
CA LEU A 139 4.93 -4.79 10.90
C LEU A 139 3.73 -4.75 9.96
N ALA A 140 3.89 -5.27 8.75
CA ALA A 140 2.77 -5.62 7.89
C ALA A 140 2.04 -6.85 8.44
N GLN A 141 0.73 -6.92 8.20
CA GLN A 141 -0.12 -7.99 8.69
C GLN A 141 -1.06 -8.49 7.59
N LYS A 142 -1.70 -9.64 7.85
CA LYS A 142 -2.70 -10.24 6.94
C LYS A 142 -2.17 -10.38 5.51
N ILE A 143 -0.91 -10.82 5.40
CA ILE A 143 -0.23 -10.94 4.12
C ILE A 143 -0.71 -12.23 3.45
N GLU A 144 -1.19 -12.11 2.23
CA GLU A 144 -1.63 -13.22 1.39
C GLU A 144 -1.08 -13.02 -0.01
N VAL A 145 -0.31 -13.99 -0.50
CA VAL A 145 0.19 -14.03 -1.87
C VAL A 145 -0.57 -15.13 -2.61
N ARG A 146 -1.15 -14.79 -3.76
CA ARG A 146 -1.88 -15.72 -4.61
C ARG A 146 -1.08 -15.95 -5.89
N ILE A 147 -0.64 -17.18 -6.08
CA ILE A 147 0.15 -17.59 -7.24
C ILE A 147 -0.75 -18.47 -8.12
N PRO A 148 -1.13 -18.02 -9.33
CA PRO A 148 -1.99 -18.79 -10.21
C PRO A 148 -1.26 -20.03 -10.73
N THR A 149 -2.01 -21.12 -10.93
CA THR A 149 -1.53 -22.37 -11.51
C THR A 149 -2.26 -22.65 -12.84
N PRO A 150 -1.68 -23.43 -13.76
CA PRO A 150 -2.37 -23.85 -14.98
C PRO A 150 -3.64 -24.65 -14.71
N LEU A 151 -4.56 -24.70 -15.67
CA LEU A 151 -5.80 -25.49 -15.55
C LEU A 151 -5.53 -27.00 -15.60
N ASN A 152 -4.48 -27.43 -16.28
CA ASN A 152 -4.06 -28.82 -16.39
C ASN A 152 -3.17 -29.26 -15.21
N THR A 153 -3.27 -28.61 -14.05
CA THR A 153 -2.50 -29.01 -12.85
C THR A 153 -3.02 -30.33 -12.29
N SER A 154 -2.15 -31.33 -12.14
CA SER A 154 -2.48 -32.61 -11.46
C SER A 154 -2.11 -32.59 -9.99
N GLY A 155 -1.03 -31.91 -9.62
CA GLY A 155 -0.46 -31.95 -8.28
C GLY A 155 0.39 -30.72 -8.00
N VAL A 156 0.47 -30.33 -6.73
CA VAL A 156 1.29 -29.19 -6.30
C VAL A 156 1.98 -29.51 -4.98
N GLN A 157 3.32 -29.44 -4.98
CA GLN A 157 4.14 -29.50 -3.78
C GLN A 157 4.68 -28.11 -3.46
N VAL A 158 4.60 -27.67 -2.20
CA VAL A 158 5.04 -26.32 -1.78
C VAL A 158 5.98 -26.40 -0.59
N ILE A 159 7.01 -25.53 -0.61
CA ILE A 159 7.97 -25.36 0.47
C ILE A 159 8.04 -23.87 0.82
N CYS A 160 7.70 -23.51 2.06
CA CYS A 160 7.85 -22.16 2.57
C CYS A 160 8.33 -22.17 4.02
N MET A 161 9.34 -21.36 4.35
CA MET A 161 9.88 -21.26 5.72
C MET A 161 9.05 -20.34 6.63
N LYS A 162 8.28 -19.43 6.04
CA LYS A 162 7.45 -18.45 6.75
C LYS A 162 6.02 -18.55 6.26
N GLY A 163 5.07 -18.51 7.19
CA GLY A 163 3.65 -18.62 6.87
C GLY A 163 3.21 -20.05 6.58
N LYS A 164 2.07 -20.17 5.91
CA LYS A 164 1.49 -21.45 5.46
C LYS A 164 1.01 -21.28 4.03
N ALA A 165 1.33 -22.23 3.16
CA ALA A 165 0.87 -22.27 1.78
C ALA A 165 -0.03 -23.48 1.55
N LYS A 166 -1.08 -23.29 0.75
CA LYS A 166 -1.97 -24.37 0.31
C LYS A 166 -2.32 -24.20 -1.15
N TYR A 167 -2.33 -25.28 -1.90
CA TYR A 167 -2.93 -25.32 -3.21
C TYR A 167 -4.46 -25.43 -3.07
N LYS A 168 -5.18 -24.61 -3.84
CA LYS A 168 -6.63 -24.64 -3.96
C LYS A 168 -7.03 -24.93 -5.40
N ALA A 169 -7.37 -26.19 -5.68
CA ALA A 169 -7.70 -26.64 -7.04
C ALA A 169 -8.91 -25.92 -7.66
N SER A 170 -9.97 -25.69 -6.88
CA SER A 170 -11.17 -24.95 -7.33
C SER A 170 -10.87 -23.51 -7.79
N GLU A 171 -9.76 -22.97 -7.32
CA GLU A 171 -9.33 -21.60 -7.54
C GLU A 171 -8.12 -21.51 -8.50
N ASN A 172 -7.59 -22.66 -8.95
CA ASN A 172 -6.35 -22.80 -9.73
C ASN A 172 -5.24 -21.89 -9.20
N ALA A 173 -4.99 -21.94 -7.89
CA ALA A 173 -4.01 -21.07 -7.25
C ALA A 173 -3.39 -21.68 -5.99
N ILE A 174 -2.13 -21.34 -5.76
CA ILE A 174 -1.45 -21.50 -4.48
C ILE A 174 -1.71 -20.24 -3.67
N VAL A 175 -2.23 -20.41 -2.45
CA VAL A 175 -2.49 -19.33 -1.50
C VAL A 175 -1.49 -19.43 -0.36
N TRP A 176 -0.58 -18.46 -0.30
CA TRP A 176 0.46 -18.36 0.72
C TRP A 176 0.14 -17.24 1.71
N LYS A 177 -0.14 -17.61 2.97
CA LYS A 177 -0.52 -16.67 4.03
C LYS A 177 0.58 -16.51 5.06
N ILE A 178 0.97 -15.27 5.34
CA ILE A 178 1.93 -14.90 6.38
C ILE A 178 1.23 -13.98 7.38
N LYS A 179 1.22 -14.36 8.66
CA LYS A 179 0.51 -13.59 9.69
C LYS A 179 1.03 -12.14 9.79
N ARG A 180 2.36 -12.00 9.88
CA ARG A 180 3.06 -10.71 10.02
C ARG A 180 4.44 -10.76 9.38
N MET A 181 4.92 -9.62 8.88
CA MET A 181 6.29 -9.45 8.37
C MET A 181 6.81 -8.04 8.70
N ALA A 182 8.03 -7.95 9.20
CA ALA A 182 8.70 -6.67 9.45
C ALA A 182 9.20 -6.04 8.15
N GLY A 183 9.47 -4.74 8.17
CA GLY A 183 10.07 -4.02 7.05
C GLY A 183 11.51 -4.46 6.77
N MET A 184 11.98 -4.27 5.54
CA MET A 184 13.32 -4.65 5.09
C MET A 184 13.66 -6.13 5.33
N LYS A 185 12.68 -7.01 5.10
CA LYS A 185 12.82 -8.47 5.19
C LYS A 185 12.44 -9.12 3.87
N GLU A 186 12.95 -10.33 3.67
CA GLU A 186 12.62 -11.16 2.54
C GLU A 186 11.99 -12.47 3.02
N SER A 187 11.07 -13.01 2.23
CA SER A 187 10.57 -14.36 2.41
C SER A 187 10.30 -14.97 1.04
N GLN A 188 10.42 -16.28 0.96
CA GLN A 188 10.23 -17.00 -0.29
C GLN A 188 9.36 -18.23 -0.10
N ILE A 189 8.71 -18.59 -1.20
CA ILE A 189 8.02 -19.86 -1.40
C ILE A 189 8.55 -20.50 -2.68
N SER A 190 8.80 -21.80 -2.62
CA SER A 190 9.08 -22.63 -3.79
C SER A 190 7.92 -23.60 -3.98
N ALA A 191 7.53 -23.83 -5.22
CA ALA A 191 6.49 -24.77 -5.59
C ALA A 191 6.91 -25.59 -6.80
N GLU A 192 6.53 -26.86 -6.78
CA GLU A 192 6.61 -27.78 -7.88
C GLU A 192 5.18 -28.15 -8.29
N ILE A 193 4.85 -27.85 -9.55
CA ILE A 193 3.51 -28.02 -10.12
C ILE A 193 3.61 -29.10 -11.19
N GLU A 194 2.92 -30.20 -10.97
CA GLU A 194 2.78 -31.28 -11.95
C GLU A 194 1.64 -30.95 -12.92
N LEU A 195 1.88 -31.21 -14.20
CA LEU A 195 0.99 -30.88 -15.29
C LEU A 195 0.59 -32.15 -16.04
N LEU A 196 -0.71 -32.28 -16.29
CA LEU A 196 -1.24 -33.25 -17.23
C LEU A 196 -0.88 -32.83 -18.66
N PRO A 197 -0.58 -33.80 -19.55
CA PRO A 197 -0.43 -33.52 -20.97
C PRO A 197 -1.66 -32.78 -21.51
N THR A 198 -1.44 -31.71 -22.26
CA THR A 198 -2.50 -30.99 -22.96
C THR A 198 -2.31 -31.11 -24.46
N ASN A 199 -3.42 -31.25 -25.20
CA ASN A 199 -3.43 -31.24 -26.67
C ASN A 199 -3.41 -29.80 -27.22
N ASP A 200 -3.52 -28.79 -26.36
CA ASP A 200 -3.53 -27.38 -26.78
C ASP A 200 -2.13 -26.89 -27.16
N LYS A 201 -2.02 -26.37 -28.39
CA LYS A 201 -0.81 -25.65 -28.85
C LYS A 201 -0.66 -24.26 -28.22
N LYS A 202 -1.67 -23.77 -27.47
CA LYS A 202 -1.65 -22.43 -26.87
C LYS A 202 -0.78 -22.45 -25.60
N LYS A 203 0.32 -21.70 -25.62
CA LYS A 203 1.15 -21.45 -24.44
C LYS A 203 0.29 -20.80 -23.35
N TRP A 204 0.40 -21.29 -22.12
CA TRP A 204 -0.37 -20.77 -20.99
C TRP A 204 -0.06 -19.27 -20.78
N ALA A 205 -1.08 -18.43 -20.93
CA ALA A 205 -0.99 -17.01 -20.60
C ALA A 205 -1.05 -16.87 -19.08
N ARG A 206 0.13 -16.74 -18.46
CA ARG A 206 0.31 -16.71 -17.01
C ARG A 206 -0.45 -15.51 -16.42
N PRO A 207 -1.50 -15.73 -15.61
CA PRO A 207 -2.13 -14.63 -14.89
C PRO A 207 -1.14 -14.00 -13.91
N PRO A 208 -1.31 -12.73 -13.52
CA PRO A 208 -0.41 -12.10 -12.57
C PRO A 208 -0.54 -12.73 -11.17
N ILE A 209 0.55 -12.70 -10.41
CA ILE A 209 0.55 -12.97 -8.98
C ILE A 209 -0.09 -11.78 -8.29
N SER A 210 -1.11 -12.01 -7.46
CA SER A 210 -1.74 -10.97 -6.66
C SER A 210 -1.35 -11.05 -5.19
N MET A 211 -1.37 -9.92 -4.51
CA MET A 211 -0.99 -9.82 -3.10
C MET A 211 -1.98 -8.99 -2.31
N ASN A 212 -2.40 -9.50 -1.16
CA ASN A 212 -3.16 -8.76 -0.18
C ASN A 212 -2.36 -8.52 1.09
N PHE A 213 -2.47 -7.34 1.69
CA PHE A 213 -1.77 -6.98 2.92
C PHE A 213 -2.39 -5.77 3.62
N GLU A 214 -2.04 -5.59 4.89
CA GLU A 214 -2.31 -4.40 5.70
C GLU A 214 -1.00 -3.86 6.28
N VAL A 215 -0.74 -2.55 6.14
CA VAL A 215 0.46 -1.87 6.66
C VAL A 215 0.11 -0.67 7.55
N PRO A 216 0.87 -0.41 8.63
CA PRO A 216 0.56 0.63 9.60
C PRO A 216 1.09 2.02 9.19
N PHE A 217 1.05 2.34 7.89
CA PHE A 217 1.46 3.63 7.33
C PHE A 217 0.63 3.95 6.08
N ALA A 218 0.64 5.21 5.63
CA ALA A 218 0.00 5.60 4.38
C ALA A 218 0.94 5.36 3.19
N PRO A 219 0.61 4.47 2.23
CA PRO A 219 1.45 4.25 1.04
C PRO A 219 1.60 5.49 0.15
N SER A 220 0.67 6.45 0.27
CA SER A 220 0.75 7.76 -0.37
C SER A 220 1.85 8.68 0.19
N GLY A 221 2.47 8.31 1.30
CA GLY A 221 3.41 9.19 2.03
C GLY A 221 2.72 10.28 2.85
N LEU A 222 1.38 10.33 2.89
CA LEU A 222 0.63 11.29 3.70
C LEU A 222 0.97 11.14 5.18
N LYS A 223 1.26 12.26 5.83
CA LYS A 223 1.47 12.39 7.27
C LYS A 223 0.66 13.57 7.78
N VAL A 224 -0.17 13.30 8.78
CA VAL A 224 -0.80 14.32 9.61
C VAL A 224 0.29 15.10 10.33
N ARG A 225 0.30 16.42 10.16
CA ARG A 225 1.24 17.35 10.82
C ARG A 225 0.66 17.92 12.08
N TYR A 226 -0.61 18.33 12.03
CA TYR A 226 -1.32 18.87 13.17
C TYR A 226 -2.83 18.73 12.99
N LEU A 227 -3.52 18.72 14.11
CA LEU A 227 -4.93 19.03 14.23
C LEU A 227 -5.02 20.07 15.34
N LYS A 228 -5.38 21.31 15.00
CA LYS A 228 -5.62 22.39 15.96
C LYS A 228 -7.11 22.47 16.25
N VAL A 229 -7.47 22.68 17.51
CA VAL A 229 -8.85 22.81 17.99
C VAL A 229 -8.97 24.13 18.74
N PHE A 230 -9.96 24.94 18.37
CA PHE A 230 -10.22 26.24 18.97
C PHE A 230 -11.70 26.35 19.33
N GLU A 231 -12.01 26.39 20.64
CA GLU A 231 -13.34 26.64 21.16
C GLU A 231 -13.35 27.98 21.91
N PRO A 232 -13.90 29.06 21.31
CA PRO A 232 -13.88 30.37 21.95
C PRO A 232 -14.87 30.52 23.11
N LYS A 233 -15.89 29.66 23.22
CA LYS A 233 -16.98 29.83 24.20
C LYS A 233 -16.81 29.02 25.47
N LEU A 234 -15.98 27.97 25.45
CA LEU A 234 -15.78 27.06 26.58
C LEU A 234 -14.34 27.16 27.09
N ASN A 235 -14.15 26.83 28.37
CA ASN A 235 -12.87 26.92 29.05
C ASN A 235 -11.98 25.70 28.76
N TYR A 236 -11.73 25.41 27.48
CA TYR A 236 -10.70 24.46 27.09
C TYR A 236 -9.99 24.94 25.83
N SER A 237 -8.73 24.55 25.71
CA SER A 237 -7.80 24.96 24.67
C SER A 237 -7.32 23.76 23.84
N ASP A 238 -6.50 24.01 22.84
CA ASP A 238 -5.89 22.97 22.02
C ASP A 238 -5.06 21.96 22.84
N HIS A 239 -4.52 22.39 23.99
CA HIS A 239 -3.69 21.58 24.88
C HIS A 239 -4.51 20.61 25.74
N ASP A 240 -5.78 20.93 25.98
CA ASP A 240 -6.69 20.09 26.76
C ASP A 240 -7.26 18.93 25.92
N VAL A 241 -7.07 18.98 24.60
CA VAL A 241 -7.57 17.97 23.66
C VAL A 241 -6.56 16.85 23.47
N ILE A 242 -6.99 15.63 23.81
CA ILE A 242 -6.23 14.40 23.51
C ILE A 242 -6.45 14.00 22.05
N LYS A 243 -5.35 13.85 21.30
CA LYS A 243 -5.39 13.61 19.84
C LYS A 243 -4.76 12.27 19.51
N TRP A 244 -5.46 11.48 18.70
CA TRP A 244 -4.98 10.18 18.22
C TRP A 244 -4.94 10.16 16.69
N VAL A 245 -3.93 9.50 16.15
CA VAL A 245 -3.83 9.23 14.70
C VAL A 245 -3.41 7.79 14.49
N ARG A 246 -4.05 7.14 13.52
CA ARG A 246 -3.64 5.82 13.04
C ARG A 246 -3.65 5.79 11.53
N TYR A 247 -2.70 5.05 10.96
CA TYR A 247 -2.61 4.83 9.52
C TYR A 247 -2.89 3.37 9.23
N ILE A 248 -3.75 3.11 8.24
CA ILE A 248 -4.10 1.77 7.80
C ILE A 248 -4.02 1.76 6.26
N GLY A 249 -2.88 1.34 5.73
CA GLY A 249 -2.71 1.06 4.30
C GLY A 249 -3.20 -0.35 4.00
N ARG A 250 -4.14 -0.50 3.08
CA ARG A 250 -4.61 -1.81 2.59
C ARG A 250 -4.26 -1.94 1.12
N SER A 251 -3.94 -3.15 0.69
CA SER A 251 -3.87 -3.47 -0.73
C SER A 251 -5.25 -3.29 -1.39
N GLY A 252 -5.26 -2.70 -2.58
CA GLY A 252 -6.34 -2.84 -3.55
C GLY A 252 -5.93 -3.87 -4.59
N ILE A 253 -5.97 -3.48 -5.87
CA ILE A 253 -5.34 -4.27 -6.95
C ILE A 253 -3.82 -4.16 -6.79
N TYR A 254 -3.18 -5.28 -6.46
CA TYR A 254 -1.73 -5.35 -6.29
C TYR A 254 -1.21 -6.61 -6.99
N GLU A 255 -0.79 -6.43 -8.24
CA GLU A 255 -0.53 -7.52 -9.18
C GLU A 255 0.86 -7.41 -9.80
N THR A 256 1.54 -8.53 -9.94
CA THR A 256 2.86 -8.64 -10.58
C THR A 256 2.79 -9.69 -11.68
N ARG A 257 3.10 -9.27 -12.92
CA ARG A 257 3.09 -10.16 -14.10
C ARG A 257 4.27 -11.14 -14.07
N CYS A 258 4.02 -12.34 -14.61
CA CYS A 258 4.91 -13.52 -14.64
C CYS A 258 5.15 -14.00 -16.08
#